data_AF-A0A937TJQ6-F1
#
_entry.id   AF-A0A937TJQ6-F1
#
_cell.length_a   1.000
_cell.length_b   1.000
_cell.length_c   1.000
_cell.angle_alpha   90.00
_cell.angle_beta   90.00
_cell.angle_gamma   90.00
#
_symmetry.space_group_name_H-M   'P 1'
#
loop_
_entity.id
_entity.type
_entity.pdbx_description
1 polymer ?
#
loop_
_entity_poly.entity_id
_entity_poly.type
_entity_poly.pdbx_seq_one_letter_code
_entity_poly.pdbx_strand_id
1 'polypeptide(L)'
;IHIAGQLIRSGSSPALNYGEAQSAESRKDFVHKLKIILKELKESRICLKIIERKPLIPNMKKLAPIMKETEELIAIIYKSIETTKSNMQK
;
A
#
# COMPACT_ATOMS: atom_id res chain seq x y z
N ILE A 1 6.07 3.68 20.25
CA ILE A 1 6.24 2.23 19.94
C ILE A 1 5.10 1.72 19.05
N HIS A 2 3.82 1.92 19.41
CA HIS A 2 2.68 1.38 18.66
C HIS A 2 2.64 1.75 17.16
N ILE A 3 2.74 3.04 16.81
CA ILE A 3 2.70 3.50 15.40
C ILE A 3 3.89 2.99 14.58
N ALA A 4 5.09 2.94 15.17
CA ALA A 4 6.28 2.42 14.49
C ALA A 4 6.10 0.94 14.13
N GLY A 5 5.56 0.13 15.06
CA GLY A 5 5.27 -1.28 14.80
C GLY A 5 4.19 -1.48 13.74
N GLN A 6 3.14 -0.65 13.73
CA GLN A 6 2.12 -0.68 12.66
C GLN A 6 2.75 -0.36 11.31
N LEU A 7 3.51 0.74 11.21
CA LEU A 7 4.14 1.17 9.96
C LEU A 7 5.14 0.14 9.41
N ILE A 8 5.93 -0.52 10.25
CA ILE A 8 6.88 -1.56 9.80
C ILE A 8 6.12 -2.73 9.15
N ARG A 9 5.02 -3.18 9.76
CA ARG A 9 4.22 -4.27 9.21
C ARG A 9 3.52 -3.86 7.93
N SER A 10 2.76 -2.77 7.97
CA SER A 10 1.97 -2.31 6.83
C SER A 10 2.85 -1.79 5.68
N GLY A 11 4.08 -1.36 5.94
CA GLY A 11 5.01 -0.83 4.95
C GLY A 11 5.75 -1.92 4.17
N SER A 12 6.05 -3.06 4.81
CA SER A 12 6.73 -4.19 4.17
C SER A 12 5.76 -5.19 3.54
N SER A 13 4.58 -5.36 4.14
CA SER A 13 3.52 -6.27 3.67
C SER A 13 3.13 -6.11 2.19
N PRO A 14 3.02 -4.89 1.61
CA PRO A 14 2.73 -4.68 0.19
C PRO A 14 3.67 -5.42 -0.76
N ALA A 15 4.98 -5.39 -0.48
CA ALA A 15 5.99 -6.03 -1.33
C ALA A 15 5.88 -7.56 -1.30
N LEU A 16 5.66 -8.13 -0.11
CA LEU A 16 5.49 -9.58 0.06
C LEU A 16 4.22 -10.09 -0.62
N ASN A 17 3.10 -9.39 -0.41
CA ASN A 17 1.82 -9.72 -1.05
C ASN A 17 1.87 -9.52 -2.58
N TYR A 18 2.69 -8.58 -3.07
CA TYR A 18 2.90 -8.43 -4.51
C TYR A 18 3.60 -9.64 -5.12
N GLY A 19 4.59 -10.21 -4.42
CA GLY A 19 5.23 -11.47 -4.83
C GLY A 19 4.22 -12.62 -4.96
N GLU A 20 3.27 -12.72 -4.02
CA GLU A 20 2.17 -13.69 -4.15
C GLU A 20 1.23 -13.38 -5.31
N ALA A 21 0.93 -12.11 -5.56
CA ALA A 21 0.07 -11.70 -6.67
C ALA A 21 0.70 -12.07 -8.02
N GLN A 22 2.02 -12.02 -8.17
CA GLN A 22 2.70 -12.45 -9.39
C GLN A 22 2.50 -13.95 -9.71
N SER A 23 2.23 -14.77 -8.69
CA SER A 23 1.95 -16.20 -8.81
C SER A 23 0.46 -16.53 -8.67
N ALA A 24 -0.44 -15.56 -8.87
CA ALA A 24 -1.86 -15.75 -8.69
C ALA A 24 -2.44 -16.80 -9.65
N GLU A 25 -3.30 -17.69 -9.14
CA GLU A 25 -3.85 -18.83 -9.89
C GLU A 25 -4.99 -18.42 -10.85
N SER A 26 -5.54 -17.21 -10.67
CA SER A 26 -6.59 -16.67 -11.53
C SER A 26 -6.61 -15.14 -11.50
N ARG A 27 -7.31 -14.51 -12.45
CA ARG A 27 -7.54 -13.06 -12.42
C ARG A 27 -8.32 -12.62 -11.18
N LYS A 28 -9.22 -13.46 -10.65
CA LYS A 28 -9.97 -13.17 -9.41
C LYS A 28 -9.04 -13.17 -8.21
N ASP A 29 -8.16 -14.16 -8.12
CA ASP A 29 -7.15 -14.27 -7.06
C ASP A 29 -6.14 -13.11 -7.14
N PHE A 30 -5.67 -12.77 -8.35
CA PHE A 30 -4.81 -11.60 -8.57
C PHE A 30 -5.44 -10.33 -8.01
N VAL A 31 -6.70 -10.05 -8.37
CA VAL A 31 -7.45 -8.89 -7.85
C VAL A 31 -7.61 -8.95 -6.33
N HIS A 32 -7.86 -10.14 -5.76
CA HIS A 32 -7.97 -10.31 -4.31
C HIS A 32 -6.65 -9.94 -3.61
N LYS A 33 -5.52 -10.48 -4.07
CA LYS A 33 -4.18 -10.18 -3.53
C LYS A 33 -3.83 -8.70 -3.69
N LEU A 34 -4.12 -8.08 -4.84
CA LEU A 34 -3.94 -6.64 -5.00
C LEU A 34 -4.80 -5.79 -4.04
N LYS A 35 -6.00 -6.24 -3.67
CA LYS A 35 -6.82 -5.56 -2.67
C LYS A 35 -6.22 -5.63 -1.26
N ILE A 36 -5.53 -6.74 -0.92
CA ILE A 36 -4.78 -6.85 0.34
C ILE A 36 -3.64 -5.81 0.33
N ILE A 37 -2.84 -5.76 -0.74
CA ILE A 37 -1.77 -4.76 -0.92
C ILE A 37 -2.33 -3.33 -0.74
N LEU A 38 -3.46 -3.03 -1.38
CA LEU A 38 -4.10 -1.72 -1.28
C LEU A 38 -4.54 -1.38 0.15
N LYS A 39 -4.99 -2.37 0.93
CA LYS A 39 -5.35 -2.19 2.35
C LYS A 39 -4.11 -1.84 3.18
N GLU A 40 -3.02 -2.57 3.01
CA GLU A 40 -1.76 -2.37 3.74
C GLU A 40 -1.12 -0.99 3.42
N LEU A 41 -1.12 -0.58 2.14
CA LEU A 41 -0.67 0.75 1.75
C LEU A 41 -1.52 1.86 2.38
N LYS A 42 -2.85 1.66 2.48
CA LYS A 42 -3.74 2.62 3.16
C LYS A 42 -3.47 2.69 4.67
N GLU A 43 -3.13 1.59 5.31
CA GLU A 43 -2.72 1.57 6.72
C GLU A 43 -1.39 2.32 6.92
N SER A 44 -0.41 2.07 6.06
CA SER A 44 0.85 2.84 6.03
C SER A 44 0.60 4.33 5.89
N ARG A 45 -0.27 4.73 4.95
CA ARG A 45 -0.68 6.12 4.77
C ARG A 45 -1.27 6.73 6.05
N ILE A 46 -2.14 6.01 6.76
CA ILE A 46 -2.70 6.50 8.03
C ILE A 46 -1.61 6.69 9.08
N CYS A 47 -0.67 5.75 9.20
CA CYS A 47 0.48 5.89 10.10
C CYS A 47 1.32 7.13 9.76
N LEU A 48 1.62 7.36 8.47
CA LEU A 48 2.35 8.54 8.01
C LEU A 48 1.59 9.85 8.32
N LYS A 49 0.26 9.87 8.16
CA LYS A 49 -0.57 11.05 8.52
C LYS A 49 -0.56 11.32 10.02
N ILE A 50 -0.50 10.28 10.85
CA ILE A 50 -0.36 10.44 12.31
C ILE A 50 1.01 11.03 12.65
N ILE A 51 2.09 10.56 12.01
CA ILE A 51 3.45 11.09 12.17
C ILE A 51 3.54 12.53 11.68
N GLU A 52 2.79 12.91 10.65
CA GLU A 52 2.71 14.29 10.15
C GLU A 52 2.05 15.22 11.17
N ARG A 53 0.85 14.83 11.64
CA ARG A 53 0.03 15.64 12.56
C ARG A 53 0.60 15.74 13.96
N LYS A 54 1.27 14.68 14.41
CA LYS A 54 2.05 14.66 15.64
C LYS A 54 3.49 14.41 15.21
N PRO A 55 4.36 15.41 15.14
CA PRO A 55 5.73 15.27 14.63
C PRO A 55 6.55 14.26 15.45
N LEU A 56 6.38 12.98 15.12
CA LEU A 56 6.93 11.85 15.88
C LEU A 56 8.37 11.49 15.44
N ILE A 57 8.91 12.19 14.45
CA ILE A 57 10.27 12.00 13.94
C ILE A 57 11.05 13.33 13.93
N PRO A 58 12.38 13.32 14.16
CA PRO A 58 13.18 14.55 14.20
C PRO A 58 13.25 15.29 12.85
N ASN A 59 13.27 14.55 11.75
CA ASN A 59 13.41 15.11 10.41
C ASN A 59 12.13 14.94 9.59
N MET A 60 11.19 15.87 9.78
CA MET A 60 9.91 15.89 9.08
C MET A 60 10.04 16.08 7.56
N LYS A 61 11.15 16.63 7.06
CA LYS A 61 11.39 16.78 5.61
C LYS A 61 11.47 15.43 4.89
N LYS A 62 11.82 14.35 5.61
CA LYS A 62 11.82 12.98 5.07
C LYS A 62 10.41 12.42 4.87
N LEU A 63 9.39 12.98 5.52
CA LEU A 63 8.03 12.43 5.49
C LEU A 63 7.34 12.70 4.15
N ALA A 64 7.51 13.89 3.58
CA ALA A 64 6.88 14.30 2.33
C ALA A 64 7.17 13.35 1.15
N PRO A 65 8.44 12.98 0.84
CA PRO A 65 8.72 12.04 -0.25
C PRO A 65 8.12 10.65 0.03
N ILE A 66 8.15 10.15 1.27
CA ILE A 66 7.58 8.86 1.65
C ILE A 66 6.05 8.85 1.50
N MET A 67 5.39 9.93 1.91
CA MET A 67 3.95 10.10 1.73
C MET A 67 3.58 10.12 0.24
N LYS A 68 4.35 10.86 -0.57
CA LYS A 68 4.17 10.92 -2.02
C LYS A 68 4.28 9.52 -2.66
N GLU A 69 5.36 8.80 -2.36
CA GLU A 69 5.58 7.43 -2.85
C GLU A 69 4.43 6.50 -2.42
N THR A 70 3.95 6.61 -1.18
CA THR A 70 2.81 5.82 -0.69
C THR A 70 1.54 6.09 -1.50
N GLU A 71 1.23 7.34 -1.84
CA GLU A 71 0.07 7.68 -2.67
C GLU A 71 0.25 7.21 -4.13
N GLU A 72 1.47 7.29 -4.68
CA GLU A 72 1.79 6.76 -6.01
C GLU A 72 1.58 5.25 -6.08
N LEU A 73 2.06 4.50 -5.07
CA LEU A 73 1.82 3.06 -4.96
C LEU A 73 0.33 2.73 -4.83
N ILE A 74 -0.43 3.48 -4.02
CA ILE A 74 -1.89 3.33 -3.92
C ILE A 74 -2.55 3.51 -5.28
N ALA A 75 -2.18 4.57 -6.03
CA ALA A 75 -2.74 4.86 -7.35
C ALA A 75 -2.42 3.76 -8.36
N ILE A 76 -1.19 3.26 -8.38
CA ILE A 76 -0.74 2.17 -9.25
C ILE A 76 -1.55 0.89 -8.95
N ILE A 77 -1.61 0.46 -7.69
CA ILE A 77 -2.31 -0.77 -7.31
C ILE A 77 -3.82 -0.65 -7.59
N TYR A 78 -4.43 0.50 -7.30
CA TYR A 78 -5.83 0.76 -7.63
C TYR A 78 -6.08 0.65 -9.14
N LYS A 79 -5.23 1.29 -9.96
CA LYS A 79 -5.37 1.26 -11.41
C LYS A 79 -5.18 -0.14 -11.99
N SER A 80 -4.26 -0.94 -11.44
CA SER A 80 -4.08 -2.34 -11.78
C SER A 80 -5.34 -3.17 -11.51
N ILE A 81 -5.95 -3.01 -10.32
CA ILE A 81 -7.22 -3.68 -9.98
C ILE A 81 -8.32 -3.34 -11.00
N GLU A 82 -8.51 -2.05 -11.29
CA GLU A 82 -9.56 -1.61 -12.21
C GLU A 82 -9.32 -2.13 -13.63
N THR A 83 -8.07 -2.11 -14.10
CA THR A 83 -7.71 -2.62 -15.43
C THR A 83 -7.97 -4.12 -15.54
N THR A 84 -7.59 -4.92 -14.52
CA THR A 84 -7.87 -6.36 -14.51
C THR A 84 -9.37 -6.64 -14.51
N LYS A 85 -10.17 -5.93 -13.70
CA LYS A 85 -11.63 -6.11 -13.67
C LYS A 85 -12.28 -5.78 -15.02
N SER A 86 -11.90 -4.67 -15.65
CA SER A 86 -12.44 -4.30 -16.96
C SER A 86 -12.13 -5.35 -18.02
N ASN A 87 -10.95 -5.95 -17.98
CA ASN A 87 -10.57 -7.03 -18.91
C ASN A 87 -11.25 -8.38 -18.62
N MET A 88 -11.91 -8.55 -17.46
CA MET A 88 -12.71 -9.74 -17.15
C MET A 88 -14.17 -9.61 -17.60
N GLN A 89 -14.64 -8.38 -17.88
CA GLN A 89 -16.00 -8.09 -18.34
C GLN A 89 -16.09 -7.98 -19.87
N LYS A 90 -14.94 -7.94 -20.55
CA LYS A 90 -14.81 -8.12 -22.00
C LYS A 90 -14.74 -9.60 -22.33
#